data_AF-A0A957HFY3-F1
#
_entry.id   AF-A0A957HFY3-F1
#
_cell.length_a   1.000
_cell.length_b   1.000
_cell.length_c   1.000
_cell.angle_alpha   90.00
_cell.angle_beta   90.00
_cell.angle_gamma   90.00
#
_symmetry.space_group_name_H-M   'P 1'
#
loop_
_entity.id
_entity.type
_entity.pdbx_description
1 polymer ?
#
loop_
_entity_poly.entity_id
_entity_poly.type
_entity_poly.pdbx_seq_one_letter_code
_entity_poly.pdbx_strand_id
1 'polypeptide(L)'
;MPDQPIQPLDVLEPFEKLRVELLDILNQLSPLQWQQPTACAGWSVHDVAVHLLGDDLGLLSGRRDGHHEPARFNNYEELIAWIDYRNDVWVKATRRLSPRVLIDLLRTSGKEEMTFWRSLDPMADGGSVSWAGMEPAPVWMEIAREYTEFWMHTQHICEGAGITALKSPEFMHPL
;
A
#
# COMPACT_ATOMS: atom_id res chain seq x y z
N MET A 1 26.77 -5.60 -19.48
CA MET A 1 25.86 -4.64 -20.15
C MET A 1 26.16 -3.30 -19.50
N PRO A 2 26.41 -2.21 -20.23
CA PRO A 2 26.73 -0.95 -19.59
C PRO A 2 25.49 -0.45 -18.83
N ASP A 3 25.74 0.17 -17.67
CA ASP A 3 24.77 0.76 -16.74
C ASP A 3 23.82 1.71 -17.47
N GLN A 4 22.67 1.21 -17.90
CA GLN A 4 21.60 2.06 -18.38
C GLN A 4 20.97 2.71 -17.15
N PRO A 5 20.95 4.05 -17.05
CA PRO A 5 20.34 4.71 -15.90
C PRO A 5 18.87 4.30 -15.83
N ILE A 6 18.44 3.81 -14.66
CA ILE A 6 17.07 3.41 -14.40
C ILE A 6 16.17 4.60 -14.74
N GLN A 7 15.27 4.39 -15.71
CA GLN A 7 14.38 5.45 -16.17
C GLN A 7 13.24 5.63 -15.16
N PRO A 8 12.80 6.87 -14.91
CA PRO A 8 11.63 7.13 -14.08
C PRO A 8 10.41 6.39 -14.66
N LEU A 9 9.76 5.63 -13.80
CA LEU A 9 8.52 4.93 -14.12
C LEU A 9 7.35 5.72 -13.54
N ASP A 10 6.49 6.26 -14.41
CA ASP A 10 5.28 6.93 -13.96
C ASP A 10 4.18 5.89 -13.70
N VAL A 11 3.90 5.67 -12.41
CA VAL A 11 2.87 4.74 -11.95
C VAL A 11 1.67 5.47 -11.35
N LEU A 12 1.61 6.80 -11.38
CA LEU A 12 0.55 7.55 -10.68
C LEU A 12 -0.83 7.28 -11.26
N GLU A 13 -0.96 7.27 -12.59
CA GLU A 13 -2.23 6.95 -13.24
C GLU A 13 -2.65 5.48 -13.01
N PRO A 14 -1.78 4.47 -13.22
CA PRO A 14 -2.08 3.09 -12.82
C PRO A 14 -2.46 2.94 -11.34
N PHE A 15 -1.78 3.65 -10.44
CA PHE A 15 -2.05 3.57 -9.00
C PHE A 15 -3.43 4.13 -8.65
N GLU A 16 -3.82 5.27 -9.21
CA GLU A 16 -5.15 5.82 -8.98
C GLU A 16 -6.25 4.88 -9.51
N LYS A 17 -6.05 4.31 -10.71
CA LYS A 17 -6.97 3.31 -11.26
C LYS A 17 -7.08 2.09 -10.36
N LEU A 18 -5.94 1.55 -9.90
CA LEU A 18 -5.88 0.39 -9.02
C LEU A 18 -6.67 0.63 -7.72
N ARG A 19 -6.52 1.82 -7.12
CA ARG A 19 -7.27 2.24 -5.94
C ARG A 19 -8.78 2.28 -6.19
N VAL A 20 -9.23 2.85 -7.32
CA VAL A 20 -10.65 2.89 -7.69
C VAL A 20 -11.21 1.48 -7.86
N GLU A 21 -10.52 0.63 -8.60
CA GLU A 21 -10.94 -0.75 -8.86
C GLU A 21 -11.01 -1.58 -7.58
N LEU A 22 -10.05 -1.42 -6.66
CA LEU A 22 -10.11 -2.07 -5.35
C LEU A 22 -11.39 -1.67 -4.60
N LEU A 23 -11.74 -0.38 -4.57
CA LEU A 23 -12.96 0.08 -3.90
C LEU A 23 -14.22 -0.53 -4.53
N ASP A 24 -14.27 -0.67 -5.85
CA ASP A 24 -15.40 -1.29 -6.54
C ASP A 24 -15.51 -2.79 -6.26
N ILE A 25 -14.38 -3.49 -6.12
CA ILE A 25 -14.33 -4.88 -5.67
C ILE A 25 -14.85 -4.98 -4.24
N LEU A 26 -14.32 -4.20 -3.31
CA LEU A 26 -14.70 -4.22 -1.89
C LEU A 26 -16.20 -3.94 -1.68
N ASN A 27 -16.80 -3.04 -2.49
CA ASN A 27 -18.23 -2.74 -2.44
C ASN A 27 -19.13 -3.91 -2.86
N GLN A 28 -18.61 -4.85 -3.65
CA GLN A 28 -19.37 -6.00 -4.17
C GLN A 28 -19.22 -7.25 -3.31
N LEU A 29 -18.31 -7.25 -2.33
CA LEU A 29 -18.06 -8.41 -1.49
C LEU A 29 -19.25 -8.72 -0.57
N SER A 30 -19.63 -9.99 -0.55
CA SER A 30 -20.58 -10.51 0.43
C SER A 30 -19.96 -10.56 1.84
N PRO A 31 -20.79 -10.58 2.91
CA PRO A 31 -20.28 -10.70 4.29
C PRO A 31 -19.40 -11.93 4.54
N LEU A 32 -19.60 -13.02 3.78
CA LEU A 32 -18.78 -14.22 3.88
C LEU A 32 -17.42 -14.07 3.19
N GLN A 33 -17.37 -13.34 2.06
CA GLN A 33 -16.12 -13.05 1.36
C GLN A 33 -15.19 -12.18 2.20
N TRP A 34 -15.72 -11.20 2.92
CA TRP A 34 -14.95 -10.38 3.88
C TRP A 34 -14.25 -11.20 4.96
N GLN A 35 -14.77 -12.38 5.30
CA GLN A 35 -14.23 -13.26 6.34
C GLN A 35 -13.32 -14.36 5.80
N GLN A 36 -13.15 -14.47 4.47
CA GLN A 36 -12.29 -15.51 3.91
C GLN A 36 -10.82 -15.26 4.28
N PRO A 37 -10.04 -16.33 4.53
CA PRO A 37 -8.61 -16.22 4.75
C PRO A 37 -7.89 -15.75 3.48
N THR A 38 -6.71 -15.17 3.65
CA THR A 38 -5.83 -14.73 2.55
C THR A 38 -4.48 -15.44 2.61
N ALA A 39 -3.59 -15.13 1.67
CA ALA A 39 -2.20 -15.58 1.74
C ALA A 39 -1.43 -14.96 2.92
N CYS A 40 -1.89 -13.82 3.46
CA CYS A 40 -1.39 -13.24 4.70
C CYS A 40 -1.86 -14.11 5.87
N ALA A 41 -0.96 -14.90 6.45
CA ALA A 41 -1.30 -15.88 7.47
C ALA A 41 -2.03 -15.24 8.66
N GLY A 42 -3.23 -15.74 8.97
CA GLY A 42 -4.06 -15.25 10.07
C GLY A 42 -4.87 -13.99 9.76
N TRP A 43 -4.81 -13.47 8.53
CA TRP A 43 -5.57 -12.30 8.09
C TRP A 43 -6.67 -12.69 7.10
N SER A 44 -7.87 -12.19 7.37
CA SER A 44 -8.99 -12.25 6.42
C SER A 44 -8.88 -11.17 5.34
N VAL A 45 -9.77 -11.22 4.35
CA VAL A 45 -9.94 -10.13 3.37
C VAL A 45 -10.18 -8.78 4.06
N HIS A 46 -10.97 -8.76 5.15
CA HIS A 46 -11.17 -7.56 5.96
C HIS A 46 -9.87 -7.07 6.60
N ASP A 47 -9.07 -7.98 7.14
CA ASP A 47 -7.79 -7.64 7.78
C ASP A 47 -6.80 -7.02 6.80
N VAL A 48 -6.71 -7.54 5.57
CA VAL A 48 -5.84 -6.96 4.52
C VAL A 48 -6.35 -5.58 4.09
N ALA A 49 -7.67 -5.38 4.01
CA ALA A 49 -8.22 -4.07 3.68
C ALA A 49 -8.00 -3.01 4.77
N VAL A 50 -8.06 -3.38 6.06
CA VAL A 50 -7.69 -2.44 7.14
C VAL A 50 -6.18 -2.21 7.22
N HIS A 51 -5.36 -3.18 6.84
CA HIS A 51 -3.90 -3.01 6.68
C HIS A 51 -3.61 -1.89 5.66
N LEU A 52 -4.20 -1.95 4.45
CA LEU A 52 -4.06 -0.91 3.44
C LEU A 52 -4.49 0.49 3.93
N LEU A 53 -5.54 0.57 4.76
CA LEU A 53 -5.93 1.83 5.39
C LEU A 53 -4.84 2.34 6.35
N GLY A 54 -4.16 1.43 7.04
CA GLY A 54 -3.02 1.76 7.91
C GLY A 54 -1.86 2.36 7.14
N ASP A 55 -1.56 1.83 5.95
CA ASP A 55 -0.50 2.35 5.07
C ASP A 55 -0.83 3.76 4.59
N ASP A 56 -2.03 3.98 4.03
CA ASP A 56 -2.47 5.30 3.59
C ASP A 56 -2.32 6.35 4.73
N LEU A 57 -2.81 6.03 5.93
CA LEU A 57 -2.79 6.95 7.06
C LEU A 57 -1.37 7.16 7.61
N GLY A 58 -0.54 6.12 7.60
CA GLY A 58 0.87 6.18 7.99
C GLY A 58 1.68 7.06 7.05
N LEU A 59 1.48 6.91 5.74
CA LEU A 59 2.07 7.70 4.68
C LEU A 59 1.66 9.16 4.80
N LEU A 60 0.37 9.45 4.92
CA LEU A 60 -0.11 10.83 5.07
C LEU A 60 0.43 11.48 6.36
N SER A 61 0.37 10.76 7.49
CA SER A 61 0.88 11.31 8.77
C SER A 61 2.38 11.58 8.70
N GLY A 62 3.16 10.62 8.19
CA GLY A 62 4.60 10.73 8.12
C GLY A 62 5.08 11.62 6.99
N ARG A 63 4.83 11.22 5.74
CA ARG A 63 5.42 11.86 4.55
C ARG A 63 4.76 13.19 4.21
N ARG A 64 3.44 13.31 4.32
CA ARG A 64 2.75 14.58 4.03
C ARG A 64 2.84 15.56 5.20
N ASP A 65 2.58 15.08 6.42
CA ASP A 65 2.41 15.96 7.58
C ASP A 65 3.67 16.06 8.47
N GLY A 66 4.70 15.24 8.24
CA GLY A 66 5.93 15.23 9.03
C GLY A 66 5.76 14.69 10.45
N HIS A 67 4.65 14.00 10.74
CA HIS A 67 4.32 13.45 12.05
C HIS A 67 4.81 12.01 12.17
N HIS A 68 5.91 11.82 12.90
CA HIS A 68 6.53 10.51 13.11
C HIS A 68 6.66 10.20 14.61
N GLU A 69 6.43 8.94 14.94
CA GLU A 69 6.89 8.39 16.21
C GLU A 69 8.41 8.16 16.13
N PRO A 70 9.20 8.62 17.12
CA PRO A 70 10.62 8.36 17.14
C PRO A 70 10.88 6.86 17.36
N ALA A 71 11.41 6.20 16.33
CA ALA A 71 11.88 4.82 16.39
C ALA A 71 13.33 4.73 15.93
N ARG A 72 14.11 3.87 16.58
CA ARG A 72 15.49 3.55 16.19
C ARG A 72 15.70 2.05 16.30
N PHE A 73 16.32 1.48 15.28
CA PHE A 73 16.61 0.05 15.19
C PHE A 73 18.11 -0.12 15.03
N ASN A 74 18.68 -1.12 15.69
CA ASN A 74 20.11 -1.40 15.61
C ASN A 74 20.47 -2.24 14.38
N ASN A 75 19.49 -2.93 13.80
CA ASN A 75 19.63 -3.80 12.64
C ASN A 75 18.30 -3.92 11.88
N TYR A 76 18.34 -4.63 10.74
CA TYR A 76 17.20 -4.80 9.87
C TYR A 76 16.14 -5.74 10.46
N GLU A 77 16.55 -6.73 11.25
CA GLU A 77 15.66 -7.67 11.92
C GLU A 77 14.77 -6.97 12.96
N GLU A 78 15.33 -6.03 13.73
CA GLU A 78 14.58 -5.20 14.67
C GLU A 78 13.56 -4.30 13.97
N LEU A 79 13.92 -3.75 12.80
CA LEU A 79 13.00 -2.97 11.97
C LEU A 79 11.81 -3.82 11.50
N ILE A 80 12.08 -5.00 10.92
CA ILE A 80 11.03 -5.92 10.47
C ILE A 80 10.12 -6.31 11.63
N ALA A 81 10.69 -6.75 12.75
CA ALA A 81 9.90 -7.18 13.91
C ALA A 81 8.99 -6.06 14.44
N TRP A 82 9.44 -4.81 14.38
CA TRP A 82 8.64 -3.66 14.78
C TRP A 82 7.54 -3.33 13.76
N ILE A 83 7.82 -3.40 12.46
CA ILE A 83 6.80 -3.24 11.40
C ILE A 83 5.71 -4.30 11.57
N ASP A 84 6.10 -5.57 11.71
CA ASP A 84 5.18 -6.70 11.88
C ASP A 84 4.30 -6.50 13.13
N TYR A 85 4.91 -6.11 14.25
CA TYR A 85 4.17 -5.80 15.48
C TYR A 85 3.17 -4.66 15.29
N ARG A 86 3.60 -3.56 14.65
CA ARG A 86 2.74 -2.40 14.41
C ARG A 86 1.55 -2.74 13.51
N ASN A 87 1.78 -3.47 12.44
CA ASN A 87 0.74 -3.89 11.52
C ASN A 87 -0.26 -4.82 12.22
N ASP A 88 0.24 -5.79 13.00
CA ASP A 88 -0.62 -6.70 13.77
C ASP A 88 -1.47 -5.95 14.82
N VAL A 89 -0.88 -5.00 15.57
CA VAL A 89 -1.62 -4.17 16.53
C VAL A 89 -2.68 -3.32 15.83
N TRP A 90 -2.32 -2.67 14.72
CA TRP A 90 -3.24 -1.86 13.94
C TRP A 90 -4.43 -2.68 13.44
N VAL A 91 -4.18 -3.79 12.73
CA VAL A 91 -5.20 -4.68 12.19
C VAL A 91 -6.12 -5.17 13.33
N LYS A 92 -5.55 -5.66 14.43
CA LYS A 92 -6.34 -6.12 15.59
C LYS A 92 -7.23 -5.02 16.17
N ALA A 93 -6.72 -3.79 16.29
CA ALA A 93 -7.48 -2.67 16.83
C ALA A 93 -8.59 -2.18 15.88
N THR A 94 -8.37 -2.25 14.57
CA THR A 94 -9.26 -1.68 13.54
C THR A 94 -10.22 -2.70 12.92
N ARG A 95 -10.13 -3.99 13.24
CA ARG A 95 -11.13 -5.04 12.92
C ARG A 95 -12.58 -4.65 13.22
N ARG A 96 -12.80 -3.78 14.19
CA ARG A 96 -14.13 -3.25 14.57
C ARG A 96 -14.76 -2.31 13.52
N LEU A 97 -13.99 -1.82 12.55
CA LEU A 97 -14.50 -0.97 11.47
C LEU A 97 -15.37 -1.80 10.55
N SER A 98 -16.62 -1.37 10.33
CA SER A 98 -17.49 -2.06 9.38
C SER A 98 -16.97 -1.87 7.95
N PRO A 99 -17.27 -2.82 7.02
CA PRO A 99 -16.87 -2.69 5.62
C PRO A 99 -17.19 -1.33 5.00
N ARG A 100 -18.37 -0.77 5.29
CA ARG A 100 -18.77 0.54 4.79
C ARG A 100 -17.86 1.66 5.29
N VAL A 101 -17.58 1.70 6.59
CA VAL A 101 -16.69 2.71 7.17
C VAL A 101 -15.27 2.58 6.61
N LEU A 102 -14.79 1.35 6.47
CA LEU A 102 -13.47 1.07 5.91
C LEU A 102 -13.36 1.56 4.45
N ILE A 103 -14.35 1.26 3.61
CA ILE A 103 -14.40 1.73 2.21
C ILE A 103 -14.43 3.26 2.13
N ASP A 104 -15.24 3.92 2.97
CA ASP A 104 -15.32 5.38 2.98
C ASP A 104 -14.00 6.03 3.41
N LEU A 105 -13.30 5.42 4.37
CA LEU A 105 -11.99 5.86 4.82
C LEU A 105 -10.92 5.65 3.73
N LEU A 106 -10.81 4.45 3.15
CA LEU A 106 -9.90 4.13 2.04
C LEU A 106 -10.10 5.06 0.84
N ARG A 107 -11.36 5.38 0.50
CA ARG A 107 -11.68 6.33 -0.57
C ARG A 107 -11.14 7.73 -0.26
N THR A 108 -11.27 8.17 0.99
CA THR A 108 -10.85 9.50 1.41
C THR A 108 -9.33 9.58 1.52
N SER A 109 -8.70 8.63 2.21
CA SER A 109 -7.25 8.58 2.39
C SER A 109 -6.53 8.39 1.07
N GLY A 110 -7.01 7.49 0.20
CA GLY A 110 -6.43 7.29 -1.13
C GLY A 110 -6.49 8.54 -2.02
N LYS A 111 -7.56 9.34 -1.94
CA LYS A 111 -7.64 10.62 -2.66
C LYS A 111 -6.60 11.62 -2.16
N GLU A 112 -6.45 11.73 -0.85
CA GLU A 112 -5.45 12.60 -0.22
C GLU A 112 -4.03 12.17 -0.58
N GLU A 113 -3.77 10.86 -0.59
CA GLU A 113 -2.49 10.28 -0.98
C GLU A 113 -2.15 10.57 -2.44
N MET A 114 -3.08 10.31 -3.38
CA MET A 114 -2.82 10.60 -4.79
C MET A 114 -2.65 12.10 -5.05
N THR A 115 -3.32 12.96 -4.29
CA THR A 115 -3.11 14.42 -4.33
C THR A 115 -1.71 14.78 -3.83
N PHE A 116 -1.27 14.17 -2.74
CA PHE A 116 0.07 14.35 -2.20
C PHE A 116 1.13 13.89 -3.19
N TRP A 117 1.03 12.68 -3.74
CA TRP A 117 2.02 12.17 -4.68
C TRP A 117 2.18 13.03 -5.93
N ARG A 118 1.07 13.54 -6.48
CA ARG A 118 1.10 14.47 -7.63
C ARG A 118 1.73 15.82 -7.33
N SER A 119 1.84 16.19 -6.07
CA SER A 119 2.44 17.47 -5.67
C SER A 119 3.97 17.41 -5.60
N LEU A 120 4.55 16.21 -5.60
CA LEU A 120 6.00 16.01 -5.47
C LEU A 120 6.69 16.06 -6.83
N ASP A 121 7.95 16.52 -6.85
CA ASP A 121 8.84 16.32 -8.00
C ASP A 121 9.33 14.86 -8.01
N PRO A 122 9.02 14.06 -9.05
CA PRO A 122 9.43 12.66 -9.13
C PRO A 122 10.94 12.45 -9.04
N MET A 123 11.74 13.46 -9.39
CA MET A 123 13.21 13.41 -9.39
C MET A 123 13.85 13.94 -8.11
N ALA A 124 13.08 14.51 -7.19
CA ALA A 124 13.58 14.95 -5.89
C ALA A 124 13.92 13.76 -4.99
N ASP A 125 14.71 14.05 -3.94
CA ASP A 125 15.05 13.08 -2.90
C ASP A 125 13.77 12.59 -2.20
N GLY A 126 13.54 11.28 -2.27
CA GLY A 126 12.43 10.57 -1.65
C GLY A 126 12.82 9.87 -0.34
N GLY A 127 11.95 8.96 0.11
CA GLY A 127 12.21 8.09 1.24
C GLY A 127 13.17 6.94 0.91
N SER A 128 13.61 6.23 1.93
CA SER A 128 14.44 5.03 1.76
C SER A 128 13.66 3.92 1.05
N VAL A 129 14.26 3.33 0.03
CA VAL A 129 13.73 2.19 -0.72
C VAL A 129 14.76 1.08 -0.66
N SER A 130 14.60 0.17 0.32
CA SER A 130 15.63 -0.79 0.74
C SER A 130 16.17 -1.71 -0.37
N TRP A 131 15.41 -1.94 -1.45
CA TRP A 131 15.81 -2.77 -2.58
C TRP A 131 16.47 -1.99 -3.73
N ALA A 132 16.38 -0.66 -3.75
CA ALA A 132 16.89 0.17 -4.84
C ALA A 132 18.40 0.43 -4.74
N GLY A 133 19.01 0.25 -3.56
CA GLY A 133 20.44 0.51 -3.32
C GLY A 133 20.85 1.97 -3.51
N MET A 134 19.89 2.87 -3.72
CA MET A 134 20.06 4.31 -3.88
C MET A 134 19.53 5.00 -2.62
N GLU A 135 20.37 5.77 -1.95
CA GLU A 135 19.99 6.50 -0.74
C GLU A 135 20.48 7.96 -0.83
N PRO A 136 19.56 8.94 -0.89
CA PRO A 136 18.09 8.78 -0.98
C PRO A 136 17.66 8.21 -2.35
N ALA A 137 16.61 7.40 -2.36
CA ALA A 137 15.95 7.01 -3.60
C ALA A 137 15.11 8.20 -4.11
N PRO A 138 15.00 8.43 -5.43
CA PRO A 138 14.12 9.47 -5.95
C PRO A 138 12.64 9.15 -5.67
N VAL A 139 11.81 10.18 -5.53
CA VAL A 139 10.36 10.05 -5.21
C VAL A 139 9.64 9.06 -6.14
N TRP A 140 9.99 8.99 -7.43
CA TRP A 140 9.33 8.04 -8.33
C TRP A 140 9.53 6.58 -7.92
N MET A 141 10.67 6.21 -7.31
CA MET A 141 10.93 4.86 -6.80
C MET A 141 10.12 4.58 -5.54
N GLU A 142 9.93 5.59 -4.69
CA GLU A 142 9.06 5.48 -3.52
C GLU A 142 7.62 5.21 -3.96
N ILE A 143 7.09 5.98 -4.92
CA ILE A 143 5.74 5.77 -5.46
C ILE A 143 5.62 4.35 -6.08
N ALA A 144 6.63 3.88 -6.81
CA ALA A 144 6.64 2.53 -7.39
C ALA A 144 6.65 1.43 -6.31
N ARG A 145 7.36 1.65 -5.18
CA ARG A 145 7.33 0.74 -4.03
C ARG A 145 5.93 0.69 -3.41
N GLU A 146 5.31 1.84 -3.14
CA GLU A 146 3.96 1.90 -2.56
C GLU A 146 2.92 1.29 -3.52
N TYR A 147 3.04 1.54 -4.83
CA TYR A 147 2.21 0.89 -5.84
C TYR A 147 2.30 -0.64 -5.79
N THR A 148 3.52 -1.18 -5.67
CA THR A 148 3.77 -2.63 -5.64
C THR A 148 3.18 -3.28 -4.39
N GLU A 149 3.33 -2.64 -3.23
CA GLU A 149 2.76 -3.08 -1.95
C GLU A 149 1.22 -3.09 -2.03
N PHE A 150 0.62 -1.98 -2.48
CA PHE A 150 -0.82 -1.87 -2.64
C PHE A 150 -1.38 -2.89 -3.65
N TRP A 151 -0.71 -3.10 -4.77
CA TRP A 151 -1.09 -4.10 -5.76
C TRP A 151 -1.04 -5.52 -5.20
N MET A 152 0.03 -5.86 -4.47
CA MET A 152 0.20 -7.18 -3.87
C MET A 152 -0.93 -7.49 -2.87
N HIS A 153 -1.25 -6.55 -1.99
CA HIS A 153 -2.35 -6.71 -1.04
C HIS A 153 -3.74 -6.70 -1.71
N THR A 154 -3.89 -5.97 -2.82
CA THR A 154 -5.09 -6.10 -3.67
C THR A 154 -5.23 -7.52 -4.22
N GLN A 155 -4.13 -8.18 -4.63
CA GLN A 155 -4.19 -9.58 -5.06
C GLN A 155 -4.57 -10.52 -3.90
N HIS A 156 -4.03 -10.31 -2.70
CA HIS A 156 -4.42 -11.09 -1.53
C HIS A 156 -5.92 -10.99 -1.22
N ILE A 157 -6.49 -9.78 -1.37
CA ILE A 157 -7.94 -9.54 -1.24
C ILE A 157 -8.71 -10.29 -2.32
N CYS A 158 -8.34 -10.11 -3.59
CA CYS A 158 -9.00 -10.77 -4.72
C CYS A 158 -8.99 -12.30 -4.56
N GLU A 159 -7.83 -12.88 -4.30
CA GLU A 159 -7.66 -14.33 -4.16
C GLU A 159 -8.43 -14.88 -2.97
N GLY A 160 -8.37 -14.22 -1.80
CA GLY A 160 -9.17 -14.60 -0.64
C GLY A 160 -10.67 -14.53 -0.89
N ALA A 161 -11.12 -13.53 -1.67
CA ALA A 161 -12.52 -13.38 -2.04
C ALA A 161 -12.99 -14.31 -3.19
N GLY A 162 -12.08 -15.09 -3.79
CA GLY A 162 -12.36 -15.94 -4.94
C GLY A 162 -12.55 -15.18 -6.25
N ILE A 163 -11.95 -14.00 -6.38
CA ILE A 163 -12.02 -13.08 -7.52
C ILE A 163 -10.69 -13.12 -8.29
N THR A 164 -10.78 -13.18 -9.61
CA THR A 164 -9.62 -12.99 -10.50
C THR A 164 -9.77 -11.65 -11.21
N ALA A 165 -9.08 -10.62 -10.71
CA ALA A 165 -9.13 -9.26 -11.26
C ALA A 165 -7.76 -8.59 -11.16
N LEU A 166 -7.55 -7.49 -11.91
CA LEU A 166 -6.40 -6.59 -11.77
C LEU A 166 -5.02 -7.25 -12.01
N LYS A 167 -5.01 -8.25 -12.89
CA LYS A 167 -3.81 -8.97 -13.38
C LYS A 167 -3.50 -8.66 -14.86
N SER A 168 -4.14 -7.64 -15.45
CA SER A 168 -3.86 -7.22 -16.83
C SER A 168 -2.49 -6.55 -16.93
N PRO A 169 -1.87 -6.49 -18.13
CA PRO A 169 -0.61 -5.78 -18.33
C PRO A 169 -0.63 -4.33 -17.82
N GLU A 170 -1.79 -3.65 -17.85
CA GLU A 170 -1.94 -2.28 -17.32
C GLU A 170 -1.54 -2.16 -15.84
N PHE A 171 -1.81 -3.19 -15.03
CA PHE A 171 -1.46 -3.22 -13.61
C PHE A 171 -0.15 -3.97 -13.31
N MET A 172 0.34 -4.80 -14.24
CA MET A 172 1.54 -5.64 -14.04
C MET A 172 2.81 -5.03 -14.60
N HIS A 173 2.71 -4.23 -15.67
CA HIS A 173 3.87 -3.62 -16.33
C HIS A 173 4.70 -2.70 -15.41
N PRO A 174 4.15 -2.10 -14.33
CA PRO A 174 4.95 -1.34 -13.39
C PRO A 174 5.70 -2.14 -12.31
N LEU A 175 5.63 -3.48 -12.34
CA LEU A 175 6.21 -4.40 -11.33
C LEU A 175 7.52 -5.04 -11.80
#